data_AF-A0A529XWL6-F1
#
_entry.id   AF-A0A529XWL6-F1
#
_cell.length_a   1.000
_cell.length_b   1.000
_cell.length_c   1.000
_cell.angle_alpha   90.00
_cell.angle_beta   90.00
_cell.angle_gamma   90.00
#
_symmetry.space_group_name_H-M   'P 1'
#
loop_
_entity.id
_entity.type
_entity.pdbx_description
1 polymer ?
#
loop_
_entity_poly.entity_id
_entity_poly.type
_entity_poly.pdbx_seq_one_letter_code
_entity_poly.pdbx_strand_id
1 'polypeptide(L)' 'WLSDLQGKVVDECLQLHGGYGYMNEYPIARMYRDARVQRIYGGTNEIMKLLIGRSL' A
#
# COMPACT_ATOMS: atom_id res chain seq x y z
N TRP A 1 5.52 7.86 3.52
CA TRP A 1 5.92 8.16 2.12
C TRP A 1 6.09 6.90 1.29
N LEU A 2 7.13 6.07 1.52
CA LEU A 2 7.36 4.85 0.70
C LEU A 2 6.17 3.88 0.71
N SER A 3 5.65 3.54 1.90
CA SER A 3 4.48 2.66 2.05
C SER A 3 3.18 3.27 1.49
N ASP A 4 3.06 4.61 1.48
CA ASP A 4 1.95 5.31 0.82
C ASP A 4 2.07 5.23 -0.70
N LEU A 5 3.27 5.45 -1.23
CA LEU A 5 3.57 5.39 -2.66
C LEU A 5 3.34 3.98 -3.19
N GLN A 6 3.83 2.96 -2.49
CA GLN A 6 3.58 1.56 -2.84
C GLN A 6 2.07 1.28 -2.94
N GLY A 7 1.30 1.75 -1.96
CA GLY A 7 -0.17 1.61 -1.97
C GLY A 7 -0.81 2.21 -3.21
N LYS A 8 -0.38 3.40 -3.63
CA LYS A 8 -0.90 4.08 -4.84
C LYS A 8 -0.52 3.33 -6.12
N VAL A 9 0.76 2.96 -6.26
CA VAL A 9 1.26 2.28 -7.46
C VAL A 9 0.57 0.93 -7.66
N VAL A 10 0.45 0.14 -6.60
CA VAL A 10 -0.18 -1.18 -6.69
C VAL A 10 -1.68 -1.09 -7.00
N ASP A 11 -2.35 -0.04 -6.51
CA ASP A 11 -3.75 0.24 -6.85
C ASP A 11 -3.93 0.57 -8.33
N GLU A 12 -3.07 1.43 -8.89
CA GLU A 12 -3.05 1.72 -10.34
C GLU A 12 -2.75 0.47 -11.16
N CYS A 13 -1.79 -0.37 -10.74
CA CYS A 13 -1.52 -1.64 -11.40
C CYS A 13 -2.73 -2.57 -11.38
N LEU A 14 -3.46 -2.65 -10.27
CA LEU A 14 -4.68 -3.46 -10.17
C LEU A 14 -5.76 -2.94 -11.12
N GLN A 15 -5.95 -1.63 -11.21
CA GLN A 15 -6.91 -1.01 -12.12
C GLN A 15 -6.66 -1.41 -13.59
N LEU A 16 -5.39 -1.53 -14.01
CA LEU A 16 -5.02 -1.98 -15.36
C LEU A 16 -5.39 -3.44 -15.64
N HIS A 17 -5.49 -4.29 -14.61
CA HIS A 17 -5.92 -5.68 -14.75
C HIS A 17 -7.45 -5.84 -14.76
N GLY A 18 -8.21 -4.77 -14.51
CA GLY A 18 -9.67 -4.80 -14.42
C GLY A 18 -10.17 -5.84 -13.41
N GLY A 19 -11.27 -6.53 -13.74
CA GLY A 19 -11.87 -7.55 -12.86
C GLY A 19 -10.93 -8.73 -12.58
N TYR A 20 -10.03 -9.07 -13.52
CA TYR A 20 -9.04 -10.13 -13.32
C TYR A 20 -8.02 -9.79 -12.23
N GLY A 21 -7.80 -8.50 -11.95
CA GLY A 21 -6.92 -8.04 -10.89
C GLY A 21 -7.34 -8.48 -9.48
N TYR A 22 -8.59 -8.93 -9.31
CA TYR A 22 -9.12 -9.48 -8.05
C TYR A 22 -9.07 -11.00 -7.97
N MET A 23 -8.67 -11.69 -9.04
CA MET A 23 -8.60 -13.15 -9.10
C MET A 23 -7.24 -13.63 -8.57
N ASN A 24 -7.22 -14.62 -7.68
CA ASN A 24 -6.00 -15.07 -6.98
C ASN A 24 -4.99 -15.75 -7.92
N GLU A 25 -5.41 -16.10 -9.13
CA GLU A 25 -4.61 -16.63 -10.22
C GLU A 25 -3.63 -15.58 -10.76
N TYR A 26 -3.95 -14.28 -10.62
CA TYR A 26 -3.07 -13.19 -11.01
C TYR A 26 -2.26 -12.67 -9.82
N PRO A 27 -0.92 -12.55 -9.94
CA PRO A 27 -0.06 -12.10 -8.83
C PRO A 27 -0.45 -10.75 -8.22
N ILE A 28 -1.03 -9.85 -9.03
CA ILE A 28 -1.45 -8.50 -8.60
C ILE A 28 -2.46 -8.54 -7.45
N ALA A 29 -3.35 -9.55 -7.39
CA ALA A 29 -4.34 -9.69 -6.33
C ALA A 29 -3.68 -9.92 -4.96
N ARG A 30 -2.58 -10.69 -4.93
CA ARG A 30 -1.77 -10.89 -3.72
C ARG A 30 -1.01 -9.61 -3.38
N MET A 31 -0.32 -9.02 -4.36
CA MET A 31 0.48 -7.81 -4.14
C MET A 31 -0.35 -6.65 -3.58
N TYR A 32 -1.59 -6.47 -4.06
CA TYR A 32 -2.51 -5.45 -3.55
C TYR A 32 -2.89 -5.68 -2.08
N ARG A 33 -3.22 -6.91 -1.69
CA ARG A 33 -3.52 -7.24 -0.29
C ARG A 33 -2.30 -7.07 0.61
N ASP A 34 -1.13 -7.52 0.17
CA ASP A 34 0.10 -7.43 0.94
C ASP A 34 0.56 -5.98 1.11
N ALA A 35 0.36 -5.12 0.10
CA ALA A 35 0.69 -3.71 0.17
C ALA A 35 -0.17 -2.94 1.21
N ARG A 36 -1.36 -3.43 1.55
CA ARG A 36 -2.25 -2.73 2.50
C ARG A 36 -1.65 -2.63 3.90
N VAL A 37 -0.92 -3.65 4.32
CA VAL A 37 -0.42 -3.77 5.70
C VAL A 37 0.85 -2.97 5.95
N GLN A 38 1.58 -2.64 4.89
CA GLN A 38 2.82 -1.86 4.91
C GLN A 38 2.65 -0.45 5.51
N ARG A 39 1.43 0.07 5.56
CA ARG A 39 1.11 1.38 6.19
C ARG A 39 0.85 1.29 7.70
N ILE A 40 0.90 0.09 8.26
CA ILE A 40 0.53 -0.22 9.65
C ILE A 40 1.71 -0.83 10.40
N TYR A 41 2.39 -1.80 9.79
CA TYR A 41 3.51 -2.50 10.43
C TYR A 41 4.73 -1.60 10.59
N GLY A 42 5.45 -1.77 11.71
CA GLY A 42 6.59 -0.91 12.06
C GLY A 42 6.21 0.48 12.58
N GLY A 43 4.91 0.71 12.83
CA GLY A 43 4.34 2.01 13.20
C GLY A 43 3.47 2.55 12.07
N THR A 44 2.27 3.02 12.40
CA THR A 44 1.38 3.55 11.36
C THR A 44 1.99 4.80 10.73
N ASN A 45 1.69 5.03 9.46
CA ASN A 45 2.17 6.23 8.76
C ASN A 45 1.78 7.53 9.47
N GLU A 46 0.64 7.56 10.17
CA GLU A 46 0.22 8.71 10.96
C GLU A 46 1.08 8.93 12.20
N ILE A 47 1.50 7.86 12.89
CA ILE A 47 2.46 7.97 13.99
C ILE A 47 3.81 8.48 13.47
N MET A 48 4.28 7.99 12.32
CA MET A 48 5.51 8.48 11.71
C MET A 48 5.44 9.98 11.37
N LYS A 49 4.32 10.45 10.80
CA LYS A 49 4.09 11.88 10.54
C LYS A 49 4.06 12.69 11.83
N LEU A 50 3.39 12.20 12.88
CA LEU A 50 3.34 12.86 14.19
C LEU A 50 4.73 12.99 14.83
N LEU A 51 5.56 11.95 14.74
CA LEU A 51 6.95 12.00 15.23
C LEU A 51 7.78 13.05 14.49
N ILE A 52 7.68 13.09 13.15
CA ILE A 52 8.36 14.10 12.33
C ILE A 52 7.88 15.50 12.71
N GLY A 53 6.56 15.71 12.83
CA GLY A 53 5.97 16.99 13.21
C GLY A 53 6.31 17.45 14.62
N ARG A 54 6.69 16.53 15.52
CA ARG A 54 7.23 16.87 16.86
C ARG A 54 8.72 17.24 16.82
N SER A 55 9.46 16.69 15.87
CA SER A 55 10.91 16.90 15.74
C SER A 55 11.30 18.15 14.92
N LEU A 56 10.34 18.73 14.20
CA LEU A 56 10.44 19.99 13.47
C LEU A 56 9.90 21.14 14.32
#